data_AF-A0A8T1QF95-F1
#
_entry.id   AF-A0A8T1QF95-F1
#
_cell.length_a   1.000
_cell.length_b   1.000
_cell.length_c   1.000
_cell.angle_alpha   90.00
_cell.angle_beta   90.00
_cell.angle_gamma   90.00
#
_symmetry.space_group_name_H-M   'P 1'
#
loop_
_entity.id
_entity.type
_entity.pdbx_description
1 polymer ?
#
loop_
_entity_poly.entity_id
_entity_poly.type
_entity_poly.pdbx_seq_one_letter_code
_entity_poly.pdbx_strand_id
1 'polypeptide(L)'
;MSTLQSPSSTIDLEHLEEDGPSQECKDVDIEKGQLSEYHGFWIPTWSLEGVMASQKQFQAHDTDILLMTAPKVGTTWFKAILFALVNRMHYPNLQEHPLLTNLPHALVPMLEVDMYKKKKVKDLNPASPRLLSTHMPYTLLPTSVKNSTCKIVYVYRNPKDTFVSLWHFLNRVHSTTVSLEEAFDKFCRGMSSFGPYWDHVLSCWKESIEKPARKMIFLKYEEMKEQPTIHLRRIAEFLDCPFSLEEEAKGTVNDILKLCSFDNLSNLEVNKNGRFCIPNHETTLFRQGIDHASFFRQGNSGDWVNYFTPHMTKRLDHIIEEKIYGTGFKF
;
A
#
# COMPACT_ATOMS: atom_id res chain seq x y z
N MET A 1 7.01 -35.90 48.56
CA MET A 1 7.39 -36.68 47.37
C MET A 1 6.13 -37.02 46.59
N SER A 2 6.23 -36.96 45.26
CA SER A 2 5.25 -37.32 44.23
C SER A 2 4.26 -36.23 43.76
N THR A 3 4.75 -35.53 42.73
CA THR A 3 4.06 -34.79 41.65
C THR A 3 3.37 -35.73 40.66
N LEU A 4 2.17 -35.39 40.19
CA LEU A 4 1.59 -35.79 38.88
C LEU A 4 0.60 -34.68 38.45
N GLN A 5 1.01 -33.73 37.59
CA GLN A 5 0.98 -33.69 36.12
C GLN A 5 -0.43 -33.67 35.48
N SER A 6 -0.70 -32.53 34.84
CA SER A 6 -1.85 -32.21 33.98
C SER A 6 -1.71 -32.83 32.59
N PRO A 7 -2.82 -33.14 31.88
CA PRO A 7 -2.73 -33.68 30.53
C PRO A 7 -2.48 -32.58 29.50
N SER A 8 -1.39 -32.78 28.75
CA SER A 8 -1.02 -32.12 27.51
C SER A 8 -1.88 -32.70 26.37
N SER A 9 -2.68 -31.87 25.70
CA SER A 9 -3.29 -32.22 24.40
C SER A 9 -2.55 -31.48 23.28
N THR A 10 -1.53 -32.12 22.73
CA THR A 10 -0.94 -31.81 21.43
C THR A 10 -1.97 -32.14 20.35
N ILE A 11 -2.35 -31.15 19.54
CA ILE A 11 -3.14 -31.35 18.32
C ILE A 11 -2.14 -31.65 17.20
N ASP A 12 -2.15 -32.89 16.71
CA ASP A 12 -1.43 -33.33 15.52
C ASP A 12 -1.95 -32.58 14.29
N LEU A 13 -1.03 -31.97 13.54
CA LEU A 13 -1.30 -31.11 12.37
C LEU A 13 -1.12 -31.83 11.02
N GLU A 14 -1.25 -33.15 10.99
CA GLU A 14 -0.92 -33.92 9.77
C GLU A 14 -2.05 -34.12 8.73
N HIS A 15 -3.26 -33.59 8.91
CA HIS A 15 -4.36 -33.78 7.93
C HIS A 15 -5.02 -32.47 7.47
N LEU A 16 -4.23 -31.59 6.86
CA LEU A 16 -4.76 -30.50 6.03
C LEU A 16 -4.46 -30.80 4.55
N GLU A 17 -5.21 -31.75 3.98
CA GLU A 17 -5.34 -31.90 2.53
C GLU A 17 -6.80 -31.70 2.12
N GLU A 18 -6.95 -30.83 1.11
CA GLU A 18 -8.03 -30.72 0.14
C GLU A 18 -9.42 -30.25 0.60
N ASP A 19 -9.55 -28.94 0.81
CA ASP A 19 -10.71 -28.19 0.31
C ASP A 19 -10.22 -27.17 -0.73
N GLY A 20 -10.24 -27.59 -2.00
CA GLY A 20 -9.94 -26.75 -3.16
C GLY A 20 -10.96 -25.61 -3.34
N PRO A 21 -10.61 -24.56 -4.11
CA PRO A 21 -11.44 -23.36 -4.23
C PRO A 21 -12.72 -23.64 -5.02
N SER A 22 -13.86 -23.68 -4.33
CA SER A 22 -15.19 -23.66 -4.94
C SER A 22 -15.65 -22.21 -5.23
N GLN A 23 -15.03 -21.57 -6.23
CA GLN A 23 -15.61 -20.52 -7.08
C GLN A 23 -14.54 -20.08 -8.10
N GLU A 24 -14.84 -20.20 -9.40
CA GLU A 24 -13.91 -20.09 -10.53
C GLU A 24 -13.04 -18.81 -10.49
N CYS A 25 -11.74 -18.97 -10.20
CA CYS A 25 -10.74 -17.96 -10.54
C CYS A 25 -10.47 -18.09 -12.05
N LYS A 26 -10.66 -17.01 -12.80
CA LYS A 26 -10.33 -16.99 -14.23
C LYS A 26 -8.92 -16.45 -14.38
N ASP A 27 -7.98 -17.35 -14.61
CA ASP A 27 -6.64 -16.98 -15.03
C ASP A 27 -6.72 -16.49 -16.47
N VAL A 28 -6.32 -15.24 -16.70
CA VAL A 28 -6.15 -14.72 -18.05
C VAL A 28 -4.66 -14.66 -18.32
N ASP A 29 -4.21 -15.54 -19.22
CA ASP A 29 -2.81 -15.64 -19.60
C ASP A 29 -2.42 -14.43 -20.44
N ILE A 30 -1.83 -13.44 -19.77
CA ILE A 30 -1.16 -12.31 -20.42
C ILE A 30 0.31 -12.53 -20.11
N GLU A 31 0.94 -13.36 -20.94
CA GLU A 31 2.33 -13.80 -20.83
C GLU A 31 3.24 -12.64 -20.34
N LYS A 32 4.01 -12.90 -19.26
CA LYS A 32 5.04 -12.02 -18.65
C LYS A 32 4.59 -10.99 -17.60
N GLY A 33 3.61 -11.33 -16.78
CA GLY A 33 3.33 -10.62 -15.53
C GLY A 33 1.90 -10.79 -15.05
N GLN A 34 1.54 -12.04 -14.77
CA GLN A 34 0.16 -12.51 -14.63
C GLN A 34 -0.62 -11.74 -13.53
N LEU A 35 -1.85 -11.36 -13.91
CA LEU A 35 -2.90 -10.88 -13.01
C LEU A 35 -4.00 -11.95 -13.02
N SER A 36 -4.49 -12.32 -11.84
CA SER A 36 -5.63 -13.23 -11.69
C SER A 36 -6.85 -12.42 -11.23
N GLU A 37 -8.03 -12.69 -11.80
CA GLU A 37 -9.27 -12.10 -11.33
C GLU A 37 -9.69 -12.76 -10.00
N TYR A 38 -9.83 -11.95 -8.95
CA TYR A 38 -10.23 -12.41 -7.63
C TYR A 38 -11.27 -11.45 -7.04
N HIS A 39 -12.52 -11.92 -6.91
CA HIS A 39 -13.69 -11.16 -6.46
C HIS A 39 -13.84 -9.78 -7.13
N GLY A 40 -13.71 -9.74 -8.46
CA GLY A 40 -13.88 -8.52 -9.26
C GLY A 40 -12.66 -7.59 -9.30
N PHE A 41 -11.52 -8.00 -8.75
CA PHE A 41 -10.26 -7.25 -8.82
C PHE A 41 -9.15 -8.06 -9.49
N TRP A 42 -8.24 -7.37 -10.17
CA TRP A 42 -7.08 -7.96 -10.84
C TRP A 42 -5.88 -7.99 -9.89
N ILE A 43 -5.67 -9.13 -9.24
CA ILE A 43 -4.62 -9.30 -8.26
C ILE A 43 -3.36 -9.84 -8.95
N PRO A 44 -2.17 -9.24 -8.74
CA PRO A 44 -0.95 -9.84 -9.25
C PRO A 44 -0.79 -11.27 -8.72
N THR A 45 -0.59 -12.24 -9.61
CA THR A 45 -0.59 -13.67 -9.25
C THR A 45 0.43 -13.98 -8.15
N TRP A 46 1.59 -13.31 -8.17
CA TRP A 46 2.60 -13.42 -7.11
C TRP A 46 2.11 -12.98 -5.72
N SER A 47 1.12 -12.10 -5.63
CA SER A 47 0.55 -11.63 -4.35
C SER A 47 -0.75 -12.33 -3.95
N LEU A 48 -1.37 -13.11 -4.84
CA LEU A 48 -2.70 -13.68 -4.63
C LEU A 48 -2.74 -14.60 -3.39
N GLU A 49 -1.77 -15.49 -3.24
CA GLU A 49 -1.67 -16.36 -2.07
C GLU A 49 -1.51 -15.54 -0.78
N GLY A 50 -0.75 -14.44 -0.82
CA GLY A 50 -0.59 -13.53 0.31
C GLY A 50 -1.87 -12.80 0.67
N VAL A 51 -2.67 -12.38 -0.33
CA VAL A 51 -4.02 -11.83 -0.12
C VAL A 51 -4.88 -12.86 0.60
N MET A 52 -4.99 -14.08 0.07
CA MET A 52 -5.83 -15.14 0.65
C MET A 52 -5.37 -15.54 2.05
N ALA A 53 -4.06 -15.65 2.28
CA ALA A 53 -3.49 -15.97 3.58
C ALA A 53 -3.80 -14.85 4.60
N SER A 54 -3.66 -13.58 4.20
CA SER A 54 -3.97 -12.44 5.07
C SER A 54 -5.44 -12.43 5.49
N GLN A 55 -6.37 -12.70 4.56
CA GLN A 55 -7.80 -12.76 4.87
C GLN A 55 -8.14 -13.87 5.88
N LYS A 56 -7.50 -15.04 5.76
CA LYS A 56 -7.73 -16.18 6.64
C LYS A 56 -7.05 -16.04 8.01
N GLN A 57 -5.84 -15.48 8.07
CA GLN A 57 -4.96 -15.59 9.23
C GLN A 57 -4.70 -14.28 9.96
N PHE A 58 -4.81 -13.12 9.30
CA PHE A 58 -4.44 -11.85 9.90
C PHE A 58 -5.39 -11.49 11.05
N GLN A 59 -4.83 -11.14 12.20
CA GLN A 59 -5.55 -10.65 13.35
C GLN A 59 -5.15 -9.20 13.60
N ALA A 60 -6.04 -8.27 13.22
CA ALA A 60 -5.87 -6.87 13.51
C ALA A 60 -5.96 -6.62 15.01
N HIS A 61 -5.15 -5.68 15.51
CA HIS A 61 -5.27 -5.11 16.84
C HIS A 61 -5.94 -3.74 16.73
N ASP A 62 -6.67 -3.33 17.76
CA ASP A 62 -7.36 -2.05 17.82
C ASP A 62 -6.41 -0.84 17.71
N THR A 63 -5.14 -1.02 18.08
CA THR A 63 -4.08 -0.02 17.97
C THR A 63 -3.36 -0.01 16.63
N ASP A 64 -3.66 -0.94 15.70
CA ASP A 64 -2.96 -0.98 14.42
C ASP A 64 -3.24 0.27 13.57
N ILE A 65 -2.25 0.63 12.76
CA ILE A 65 -2.34 1.67 11.74
C ILE A 65 -2.09 1.00 10.40
N LEU A 66 -3.08 1.05 9.51
CA LEU A 66 -3.03 0.47 8.18
C LEU A 66 -2.98 1.56 7.11
N LEU A 67 -1.85 1.67 6.41
CA LEU A 67 -1.74 2.47 5.19
C LEU A 67 -2.32 1.68 4.01
N MET A 68 -3.45 2.13 3.49
CA MET A 68 -4.13 1.50 2.38
C MET A 68 -4.03 2.37 1.13
N THR A 69 -3.55 1.80 0.03
CA THR A 69 -3.30 2.56 -1.21
C THR A 69 -3.47 1.65 -2.41
N ALA A 70 -4.08 2.09 -3.50
CA ALA A 70 -3.81 1.40 -4.77
C ALA A 70 -2.32 1.57 -5.15
N PRO A 71 -1.75 0.70 -5.98
CA PRO A 71 -0.37 0.88 -6.42
C PRO A 71 -0.12 2.27 -7.01
N LYS A 72 1.04 2.85 -6.69
CA LYS A 72 1.59 4.07 -7.32
C LYS A 72 0.93 5.40 -6.98
N VAL A 73 0.04 5.43 -5.99
CA VAL A 73 -0.58 6.66 -5.47
C VAL A 73 0.22 7.35 -4.34
N GLY A 74 1.48 6.95 -4.13
CA GLY A 74 2.38 7.58 -3.14
C GLY A 74 2.72 6.70 -1.93
N THR A 75 2.51 5.39 -2.00
CA THR A 75 2.76 4.44 -0.89
C THR A 75 4.13 4.59 -0.25
N THR A 76 5.22 4.68 -1.03
CA THR A 76 6.58 4.85 -0.49
C THR A 76 6.71 6.11 0.37
N TRP A 77 6.11 7.22 -0.10
CA TRP A 77 6.15 8.50 0.59
C TRP A 77 5.32 8.48 1.87
N PHE A 78 4.10 7.93 1.81
CA PHE A 78 3.24 7.80 2.99
C PHE A 78 3.78 6.78 4.00
N LYS A 79 4.48 5.72 3.58
CA LYS A 79 5.22 4.83 4.48
C LYS A 79 6.28 5.61 5.26
N ALA A 80 7.06 6.45 4.57
CA ALA A 80 8.07 7.29 5.22
C ALA A 80 7.45 8.28 6.20
N ILE A 81 6.42 9.02 5.77
CA ILE A 81 5.72 10.01 6.61
C ILE A 81 5.12 9.35 7.85
N LEU A 82 4.35 8.27 7.68
CA LEU A 82 3.69 7.60 8.79
C LEU A 82 4.72 6.98 9.73
N PHE A 83 5.78 6.37 9.21
CA PHE A 83 6.84 5.79 10.04
C PHE A 83 7.54 6.88 10.87
N ALA A 84 7.95 7.98 10.25
CA ALA A 84 8.58 9.09 10.94
C ALA A 84 7.63 9.71 11.98
N LEU A 85 6.35 9.90 11.64
CA LEU A 85 5.35 10.45 12.54
C LEU A 85 5.14 9.58 13.78
N VAL A 86 4.88 8.28 13.62
CA VAL A 86 4.54 7.40 14.76
C VAL A 86 5.76 7.06 15.60
N ASN A 87 6.97 7.14 15.04
CA ASN A 87 8.22 6.86 15.75
C ASN A 87 9.04 8.10 16.12
N ARG A 88 8.53 9.34 15.94
CA ARG A 88 9.29 10.58 16.19
C ARG A 88 9.84 10.71 17.61
N MET A 89 9.15 10.13 18.60
CA MET A 89 9.63 10.10 19.99
C MET A 89 10.69 9.02 20.23
N HIS A 90 10.69 7.95 19.44
CA HIS A 90 11.69 6.88 19.50
C HIS A 90 12.97 7.26 18.75
N TYR A 91 12.85 8.08 17.70
CA TYR A 91 13.96 8.60 16.91
C TYR A 91 13.97 10.14 16.89
N PRO A 92 14.22 10.80 18.04
CA PRO A 92 14.21 12.26 18.13
C PRO A 92 15.41 12.89 17.40
N ASN A 93 16.51 12.15 17.23
CA ASN A 93 17.65 12.57 16.43
C ASN A 93 17.47 12.13 14.97
N LEU A 94 17.17 13.10 14.09
CA LEU A 94 16.93 12.83 12.67
C LEU A 94 18.17 12.31 11.93
N GLN A 95 19.38 12.55 12.45
CA GLN A 95 20.64 12.08 11.83
C GLN A 95 20.85 10.57 11.98
N GLU A 96 20.11 9.94 12.90
CA GLU A 96 20.14 8.50 13.14
C GLU A 96 18.81 7.83 12.75
N HIS A 97 17.95 8.56 12.04
CA HIS A 97 16.62 8.08 11.72
C HIS A 97 16.67 6.86 10.78
N PRO A 98 15.89 5.78 11.02
CA PRO A 98 15.95 4.55 10.22
C PRO A 98 15.74 4.75 8.71
N LEU A 99 15.00 5.78 8.31
CA LEU A 99 14.80 6.14 6.89
C LEU A 99 16.10 6.52 6.16
N LEU A 100 17.17 6.89 6.87
CA LEU A 100 18.47 7.21 6.25
C LEU A 100 19.20 5.96 5.75
N THR A 101 18.90 4.80 6.34
CA THR A 101 19.60 3.54 6.09
C THR A 101 18.67 2.41 5.64
N ASN A 102 17.37 2.65 5.52
CA ASN A 102 16.38 1.67 5.10
C ASN A 102 15.39 2.27 4.10
N LEU A 103 15.02 1.48 3.09
CA LEU A 103 13.90 1.82 2.21
C LEU A 103 12.60 1.86 3.04
N PRO A 104 11.67 2.81 2.82
CA PRO A 104 10.40 2.86 3.56
C PRO A 104 9.58 1.56 3.51
N HIS A 105 9.70 0.79 2.42
CA HIS A 105 9.03 -0.52 2.29
C HIS A 105 9.57 -1.60 3.24
N ALA A 106 10.81 -1.47 3.73
CA ALA A 106 11.37 -2.38 4.74
C ALA A 106 10.90 -2.04 6.16
N LEU A 107 10.58 -0.77 6.42
CA LEU A 107 10.14 -0.28 7.73
C LEU A 107 8.64 -0.46 7.98
N VAL A 108 7.84 -0.46 6.91
CA VAL A 108 6.39 -0.65 6.97
C VAL A 108 6.00 -1.87 6.12
N PRO A 109 5.79 -3.04 6.75
CA PRO A 109 5.44 -4.27 6.05
C PRO A 109 4.12 -4.15 5.28
N MET A 110 3.97 -4.97 4.24
CA MET A 110 2.78 -5.05 3.40
C MET A 110 2.08 -6.40 3.61
N LEU A 111 0.79 -6.37 3.95
CA LEU A 111 0.06 -7.58 4.39
C LEU A 111 0.13 -8.71 3.37
N GLU A 112 -0.22 -8.44 2.13
CA GLU A 112 -0.26 -9.41 1.03
C GLU A 112 1.12 -9.89 0.56
N VAL A 113 2.20 -9.43 1.18
CA VAL A 113 3.57 -9.81 0.83
C VAL A 113 4.31 -10.38 2.02
N ASP A 114 4.32 -9.68 3.14
CA ASP A 114 5.15 -10.02 4.29
C ASP A 114 4.48 -11.05 5.22
N MET A 115 3.14 -11.18 5.21
CA MET A 115 2.47 -12.26 5.96
C MET A 115 2.81 -13.64 5.41
N TYR A 116 2.83 -13.78 4.09
CA TYR A 116 3.20 -15.02 3.42
C TYR A 116 4.64 -15.42 3.76
N LYS A 117 5.55 -14.44 3.85
CA LYS A 117 6.97 -14.66 4.17
C LYS A 117 7.19 -15.26 5.56
N LYS A 118 6.47 -14.82 6.59
CA LYS A 118 6.84 -15.11 7.99
C LYS A 118 6.15 -16.33 8.59
N LYS A 119 5.19 -16.97 7.89
CA LYS A 119 4.34 -18.08 8.40
C LYS A 119 3.63 -17.81 9.74
N LYS A 120 3.80 -16.65 10.37
CA LYS A 120 3.17 -16.23 11.64
C LYS A 120 2.98 -14.71 11.68
N VAL A 121 1.77 -14.30 12.07
CA VAL A 121 1.30 -12.90 12.21
C VAL A 121 2.05 -12.11 13.29
N LYS A 122 2.64 -12.80 14.28
CA LYS A 122 3.26 -12.18 15.46
C LYS A 122 4.54 -11.40 15.17
N ASP A 123 5.15 -11.60 14.00
CA ASP A 123 6.47 -11.07 13.66
C ASP A 123 6.42 -9.85 12.71
N LEU A 124 5.22 -9.40 12.32
CA LEU A 124 5.04 -8.17 11.53
C LEU A 124 5.06 -6.96 12.46
N ASN A 125 6.28 -6.52 12.79
CA ASN A 125 6.59 -5.41 13.69
C ASN A 125 6.11 -5.65 15.15
N PRO A 126 7.02 -5.95 16.10
CA PRO A 126 6.63 -6.22 17.48
C PRO A 126 6.24 -4.95 18.26
N ALA A 127 6.55 -3.75 17.76
CA ALA A 127 6.22 -2.50 18.43
C ALA A 127 4.74 -2.13 18.21
N SER A 128 4.03 -1.83 19.29
CA SER A 128 2.66 -1.28 19.25
C SER A 128 2.73 0.25 19.33
N PRO A 129 1.98 1.00 18.50
CA PRO A 129 1.08 0.51 17.46
C PRO A 129 1.82 -0.08 16.25
N ARG A 130 1.30 -1.17 15.67
CA ARG A 130 1.89 -1.74 14.45
C ARG A 130 1.52 -0.85 13.27
N LEU A 131 2.52 -0.38 12.54
CA LEU A 131 2.34 0.31 11.26
C LEU A 131 2.50 -0.69 10.11
N LEU A 132 1.42 -0.92 9.38
CA LEU A 132 1.32 -1.89 8.29
C LEU A 132 0.78 -1.20 7.03
N SER A 133 0.86 -1.87 5.89
CA SER A 133 0.37 -1.36 4.62
C SER A 133 -0.30 -2.45 3.77
N THR A 134 -1.10 -2.04 2.79
CA THR A 134 -1.68 -2.96 1.81
C THR A 134 -2.12 -2.24 0.53
N HIS A 135 -2.09 -2.98 -0.57
CA HIS A 135 -2.72 -2.65 -1.84
C HIS A 135 -4.07 -3.32 -2.07
N MET A 136 -4.55 -4.13 -1.12
CA MET A 136 -5.86 -4.76 -1.24
C MET A 136 -6.96 -3.69 -1.30
N PRO A 137 -7.97 -3.84 -2.18
CA PRO A 137 -9.19 -3.03 -2.11
C PRO A 137 -9.96 -3.34 -0.82
N TYR A 138 -10.86 -2.44 -0.40
CA TYR A 138 -11.47 -2.51 0.93
C TYR A 138 -12.26 -3.81 1.13
N THR A 139 -12.96 -4.23 0.09
CA THR A 139 -13.75 -5.46 0.06
C THR A 139 -12.89 -6.70 0.31
N LEU A 140 -11.60 -6.68 -0.06
CA LEU A 140 -10.66 -7.77 0.15
C LEU A 140 -9.87 -7.69 1.46
N LEU A 141 -10.04 -6.64 2.28
CA LEU A 141 -9.37 -6.59 3.58
C LEU A 141 -9.81 -7.75 4.51
N PRO A 142 -8.92 -8.24 5.38
CA PRO A 142 -9.27 -9.22 6.40
C PRO A 142 -10.45 -8.76 7.26
N THR A 143 -11.36 -9.67 7.61
CA THR A 143 -12.53 -9.35 8.44
C THR A 143 -12.13 -8.79 9.81
N SER A 144 -10.99 -9.22 10.36
CA SER A 144 -10.45 -8.68 11.61
C SER A 144 -10.14 -7.17 11.51
N VAL A 145 -9.65 -6.67 10.36
CA VAL A 145 -9.41 -5.24 10.11
C VAL A 145 -10.72 -4.47 10.05
N LYS A 146 -11.75 -5.04 9.39
CA LYS A 146 -13.07 -4.41 9.25
C LYS A 146 -13.80 -4.29 10.58
N ASN A 147 -13.62 -5.27 11.46
CA ASN A 147 -14.34 -5.36 12.74
C ASN A 147 -13.59 -4.71 13.92
N SER A 148 -12.28 -4.49 13.82
CA SER A 148 -11.49 -3.83 14.88
C SER A 148 -11.71 -2.31 14.88
N THR A 149 -11.11 -1.61 15.84
CA THR A 149 -11.01 -0.14 15.82
C THR A 149 -9.71 0.38 15.21
N CYS A 150 -8.91 -0.48 14.55
CA CYS A 150 -7.65 -0.06 13.93
C CYS A 150 -7.87 1.09 12.93
N LYS A 151 -6.89 1.98 12.82
CA LYS A 151 -7.02 3.18 11.98
C LYS A 151 -6.52 2.92 10.57
N ILE A 152 -7.28 3.37 9.57
CA ILE A 152 -6.93 3.23 8.16
C ILE A 152 -6.60 4.60 7.59
N VAL A 153 -5.38 4.75 7.06
CA VAL A 153 -4.97 5.91 6.27
C VAL A 153 -5.08 5.51 4.80
N TYR A 154 -6.14 5.96 4.14
CA TYR A 154 -6.33 5.72 2.71
C TYR A 154 -5.80 6.87 1.87
N VAL A 155 -5.00 6.56 0.86
CA VAL A 155 -4.48 7.54 -0.08
C VAL A 155 -4.90 7.19 -1.50
N TYR A 156 -5.41 8.18 -2.22
CA TYR A 156 -5.64 8.10 -3.66
C TYR A 156 -4.93 9.24 -4.39
N ARG A 157 -4.89 9.13 -5.71
CA ARG A 157 -4.23 10.08 -6.60
C ARG A 157 -5.02 10.27 -7.88
N ASN A 158 -4.76 11.32 -8.65
CA ASN A 158 -5.29 11.44 -10.00
C ASN A 158 -5.01 10.15 -10.83
N PRO A 159 -6.03 9.55 -11.46
CA PRO A 159 -5.88 8.29 -12.19
C PRO A 159 -4.91 8.36 -13.37
N LYS A 160 -4.80 9.50 -14.05
CA LYS A 160 -3.89 9.70 -15.19
C LYS A 160 -2.43 9.61 -14.74
N ASP A 161 -2.09 10.31 -13.66
CA ASP A 161 -0.77 10.24 -13.04
C ASP A 161 -0.48 8.85 -12.46
N THR A 162 -1.49 8.22 -11.85
CA THR A 162 -1.38 6.87 -11.28
C THR A 162 -1.00 5.87 -12.37
N PHE A 163 -1.68 5.93 -13.52
CA PHE A 163 -1.38 5.10 -14.68
C PHE A 163 0.04 5.33 -15.19
N VAL A 164 0.46 6.59 -15.43
CA VAL A 164 1.83 6.87 -15.94
C VAL A 164 2.90 6.38 -14.96
N SER A 165 2.67 6.56 -13.67
CA SER A 165 3.55 6.06 -12.61
C SER A 165 3.63 4.53 -12.60
N LEU A 166 2.51 3.84 -12.82
CA LEU A 166 2.44 2.38 -12.91
C LEU A 166 3.12 1.84 -14.16
N TRP A 167 2.85 2.41 -15.32
CA TRP A 167 3.47 2.03 -16.58
C TRP A 167 5.00 2.12 -16.52
N HIS A 168 5.53 3.25 -16.04
CA HIS A 168 6.98 3.39 -15.86
C HIS A 168 7.56 2.40 -14.85
N PHE A 169 6.87 2.16 -13.74
CA PHE A 169 7.34 1.24 -12.72
C PHE A 169 7.41 -0.19 -13.25
N LEU A 170 6.36 -0.66 -13.91
CA LEU A 170 6.33 -2.00 -14.49
C LEU A 170 7.41 -2.15 -15.56
N ASN A 171 7.62 -1.15 -16.43
CA ASN A 171 8.69 -1.20 -17.44
C ASN A 171 10.12 -1.13 -16.86
N ARG A 172 10.31 -0.64 -15.63
CA ARG A 172 11.60 -0.71 -14.93
C ARG A 172 11.85 -2.06 -14.27
N VAL A 173 10.77 -2.72 -13.84
CA VAL A 173 10.82 -3.97 -13.08
C VAL A 173 10.79 -5.19 -14.00
N HIS A 174 10.02 -5.12 -15.10
CA HIS A 174 9.86 -6.20 -16.05
C HIS A 174 11.02 -6.22 -17.04
N SER A 175 11.43 -7.42 -17.44
CA SER A 175 12.39 -7.63 -18.53
C SER A 175 11.79 -7.29 -19.91
N THR A 176 10.47 -7.22 -20.01
CA THR A 176 9.75 -6.84 -21.23
C THR A 176 9.00 -5.55 -21.07
N THR A 177 9.29 -4.61 -21.96
CA THR A 177 8.63 -3.32 -22.07
C THR A 177 7.25 -3.49 -22.70
N VAL A 178 6.22 -2.98 -22.03
CA VAL A 178 4.87 -2.83 -22.59
C VAL A 178 4.73 -1.41 -23.13
N SER A 179 4.14 -1.26 -24.32
CA SER A 179 3.89 0.07 -24.89
C SER A 179 2.91 0.87 -24.03
N LEU A 180 2.96 2.20 -24.15
CA LEU A 180 2.05 3.07 -23.42
C LEU A 180 0.59 2.79 -23.79
N GLU A 181 0.33 2.60 -25.09
CA GLU A 181 -1.00 2.37 -25.65
C GLU A 181 -1.61 1.05 -25.17
N GLU A 182 -0.82 -0.02 -25.16
CA GLU A 182 -1.26 -1.34 -24.69
C GLU A 182 -1.55 -1.31 -23.18
N ALA A 183 -0.64 -0.75 -22.40
CA ALA A 183 -0.83 -0.61 -20.96
C ALA A 183 -2.06 0.28 -20.64
N PHE A 184 -2.25 1.34 -21.42
CA PHE A 184 -3.37 2.27 -21.25
C PHE A 184 -4.70 1.59 -21.56
N ASP A 185 -4.78 0.79 -22.63
CA ASP A 185 -5.98 0.01 -22.94
C ASP A 185 -6.35 -0.95 -21.80
N LYS A 186 -5.36 -1.70 -21.29
CA LYS A 186 -5.53 -2.58 -20.13
C LYS A 186 -6.04 -1.81 -18.90
N PHE A 187 -5.43 -0.67 -18.59
CA PHE A 187 -5.87 0.19 -17.48
C PHE A 187 -7.31 0.70 -17.66
N CYS A 188 -7.68 1.13 -18.88
CA CYS A 188 -9.05 1.56 -19.20
C CYS A 188 -10.08 0.42 -19.06
N ARG A 189 -9.66 -0.83 -19.25
CA ARG A 189 -10.49 -2.02 -19.01
C ARG A 189 -10.50 -2.45 -17.53
N GLY A 190 -9.82 -1.72 -16.66
CA GLY A 190 -9.68 -2.02 -15.23
C GLY A 190 -8.61 -3.08 -14.93
N MET A 191 -7.91 -3.58 -15.95
CA MET A 191 -6.92 -4.66 -15.85
C MET A 191 -5.55 -4.10 -15.44
N SER A 192 -5.40 -3.78 -14.17
CA SER A 192 -4.15 -3.34 -13.55
C SER A 192 -3.98 -3.98 -12.19
N SER A 193 -2.76 -3.99 -11.63
CA SER A 193 -2.53 -4.49 -10.27
C SER A 193 -3.49 -3.85 -9.24
N PHE A 194 -4.29 -4.67 -8.58
CA PHE A 194 -5.37 -4.30 -7.65
C PHE A 194 -6.46 -3.40 -8.26
N GLY A 195 -6.57 -3.39 -9.59
CA GLY A 195 -7.63 -2.69 -10.33
C GLY A 195 -8.93 -3.48 -10.37
N PRO A 196 -10.05 -2.87 -10.81
CA PRO A 196 -10.11 -1.55 -11.42
C PRO A 196 -9.87 -0.39 -10.44
N TYR A 197 -9.11 0.62 -10.86
CA TYR A 197 -8.65 1.69 -9.97
C TYR A 197 -9.81 2.54 -9.39
N TRP A 198 -10.81 2.86 -10.21
CA TRP A 198 -11.98 3.61 -9.75
C TRP A 198 -12.78 2.82 -8.70
N ASP A 199 -12.95 1.51 -8.88
CA ASP A 199 -13.66 0.66 -7.90
C ASP A 199 -12.87 0.56 -6.59
N HIS A 200 -11.55 0.47 -6.67
CA HIS A 200 -10.67 0.52 -5.50
C HIS A 200 -10.88 1.81 -4.70
N VAL A 201 -10.84 2.98 -5.35
CA VAL A 201 -11.02 4.29 -4.70
C VAL A 201 -12.44 4.47 -4.18
N LEU A 202 -13.46 4.15 -4.99
CA LEU A 202 -14.86 4.32 -4.60
C LEU A 202 -15.23 3.44 -3.41
N SER A 203 -14.69 2.22 -3.31
CA SER A 203 -14.92 1.35 -2.16
C SER A 203 -14.46 2.01 -0.86
N CYS A 204 -13.26 2.58 -0.84
CA CYS A 204 -12.73 3.28 0.32
C CYS A 204 -13.44 4.61 0.59
N TRP A 205 -13.83 5.33 -0.46
CA TRP A 205 -14.55 6.59 -0.31
C TRP A 205 -15.91 6.38 0.38
N LYS A 206 -16.69 5.37 -0.06
CA LYS A 206 -17.96 4.99 0.58
C LYS A 206 -17.76 4.63 2.06
N GLU A 207 -16.74 3.83 2.36
CA GLU A 207 -16.44 3.44 3.73
C GLU A 207 -15.99 4.64 4.58
N SER A 208 -15.29 5.62 4.01
CA SER A 208 -14.88 6.82 4.72
C SER A 208 -16.04 7.74 5.11
N ILE A 209 -17.17 7.70 4.39
CA ILE A 209 -18.39 8.47 4.70
C ILE A 209 -19.36 7.70 5.60
N GLU A 210 -19.39 6.36 5.54
CA GLU A 210 -20.31 5.50 6.31
C GLU A 210 -19.76 5.12 7.69
N LYS A 211 -18.45 4.91 7.81
CA LYS A 211 -17.82 4.52 9.08
C LYS A 211 -17.63 5.73 9.98
N PRO A 212 -17.48 5.51 11.31
CA PRO A 212 -17.14 6.60 12.22
C PRO A 212 -15.90 7.33 11.72
N ALA A 213 -15.89 8.67 11.78
CA ALA A 213 -14.76 9.51 11.35
C ALA A 213 -13.39 9.11 11.95
N ARG A 214 -13.40 8.29 13.00
CA ARG A 214 -12.21 7.75 13.68
C ARG A 214 -11.61 6.50 13.02
N LYS A 215 -12.32 5.81 12.11
CA LYS A 215 -11.84 4.55 11.51
C LYS A 215 -10.97 4.76 10.28
N MET A 216 -11.33 5.69 9.40
CA MET A 216 -10.64 5.92 8.14
C MET A 216 -10.45 7.41 7.88
N ILE A 217 -9.22 7.82 7.55
CA ILE A 217 -8.93 9.11 6.92
C ILE A 217 -8.70 8.88 5.42
N PHE A 218 -9.36 9.70 4.61
CA PHE A 218 -9.30 9.63 3.15
C PHE A 218 -8.53 10.84 2.62
N LEU A 219 -7.40 10.61 1.96
CA LEU A 219 -6.42 11.63 1.58
C LEU A 219 -6.10 11.60 0.09
N LYS A 220 -6.00 12.78 -0.52
CA LYS A 220 -5.56 12.96 -1.90
C LYS A 220 -4.07 13.29 -1.94
N TYR A 221 -3.30 12.57 -2.76
CA TYR A 221 -1.86 12.77 -2.93
C TYR A 221 -1.52 14.21 -3.31
N GLU A 222 -2.30 14.81 -4.21
CA GLU A 222 -2.11 16.18 -4.68
C GLU A 222 -2.28 17.21 -3.56
N GLU A 223 -3.27 17.03 -2.69
CA GLU A 223 -3.49 17.92 -1.54
C GLU A 223 -2.36 17.79 -0.50
N MET A 224 -1.90 16.56 -0.25
CA MET A 224 -0.72 16.33 0.59
C MET A 224 0.54 17.00 0.01
N LYS A 225 0.67 17.07 -1.31
CA LYS A 225 1.77 17.80 -1.97
C LYS A 225 1.63 19.32 -1.87
N GLU A 226 0.41 19.83 -1.96
CA GLU A 226 0.13 21.27 -1.93
C GLU A 226 0.24 21.85 -0.52
N GLN A 227 -0.29 21.15 0.49
CA GLN A 227 -0.37 21.61 1.87
C GLN A 227 0.16 20.57 2.87
N PRO A 228 1.43 20.13 2.74
CA PRO A 228 1.97 18.99 3.49
C PRO A 228 1.87 19.18 5.01
N THR A 229 2.08 20.40 5.51
CA THR A 229 2.04 20.69 6.96
C THR A 229 0.63 20.53 7.54
N ILE A 230 -0.41 20.94 6.81
CA ILE A 230 -1.81 20.82 7.24
C ILE A 230 -2.22 19.35 7.27
N HIS A 231 -1.91 18.62 6.21
CA HIS A 231 -2.26 17.20 6.13
C HIS A 231 -1.47 16.34 7.12
N LEU A 232 -0.20 16.66 7.38
CA LEU A 232 0.58 15.94 8.40
C LEU A 232 -0.01 16.12 9.80
N ARG A 233 -0.44 17.34 10.18
CA ARG A 233 -1.14 17.58 11.45
C ARG A 233 -2.46 16.83 11.51
N ARG A 234 -3.26 16.89 10.44
CA ARG A 234 -4.54 16.17 10.33
C ARG A 234 -4.35 14.65 10.49
N ILE A 235 -3.28 14.09 9.92
CA ILE A 235 -2.94 12.68 10.11
C ILE A 235 -2.55 12.41 11.57
N ALA A 236 -1.72 13.26 12.18
CA ALA A 236 -1.31 13.11 13.57
C ALA A 236 -2.51 13.14 14.54
N GLU A 237 -3.44 14.08 14.35
CA GLU A 237 -4.71 14.14 15.08
C GLU A 237 -5.55 12.89 14.86
N PHE A 238 -5.74 12.47 13.60
CA PHE A 238 -6.48 11.26 13.29
C PHE A 238 -5.88 10.02 13.96
N LEU A 239 -4.55 9.94 14.07
CA LEU A 239 -3.83 8.84 14.72
C LEU A 239 -3.77 8.95 16.25
N ASP A 240 -4.48 9.90 16.87
CA ASP A 240 -4.43 10.21 18.32
C ASP A 240 -3.01 10.49 18.84
N CYS A 241 -2.15 11.07 17.99
CA CYS A 241 -0.82 11.53 18.37
C CYS A 241 -0.55 12.95 17.86
N PRO A 242 -1.39 13.95 18.20
CA PRO A 242 -1.18 15.33 17.77
C PRO A 242 0.19 15.86 18.21
N PHE A 243 0.72 16.83 17.48
CA PHE A 243 1.95 17.52 17.87
C PHE A 243 1.67 18.39 19.09
N SER A 244 2.56 18.31 20.08
CA SER A 244 2.56 19.20 21.23
C SER A 244 3.02 20.60 20.84
N LEU A 245 2.72 21.60 21.68
CA LEU A 245 3.21 22.97 21.50
C LEU A 245 4.74 23.04 21.46
N GLU A 246 5.42 22.14 22.18
CA GLU A 246 6.88 22.06 22.17
C GLU A 246 7.41 21.50 20.85
N GLU A 247 6.80 20.44 20.30
CA GLU A 247 7.16 19.90 18.98
C GLU A 247 6.91 20.94 17.86
N GLU A 248 5.80 21.67 17.94
CA GLU A 248 5.50 22.76 17.00
C GLU A 248 6.54 23.87 17.09
N ALA A 249 6.90 24.30 18.31
CA ALA A 249 7.92 25.34 18.52
C ALA A 249 9.32 24.90 18.06
N LYS A 250 9.64 23.61 18.17
CA LYS A 250 10.90 23.02 17.68
C LYS A 250 10.93 22.83 16.16
N GLY A 251 9.79 22.97 15.47
CA GLY A 251 9.70 22.73 14.04
C GLY A 251 9.65 21.26 13.64
N THR A 252 9.28 20.35 14.55
CA THR A 252 9.25 18.90 14.32
C THR A 252 8.40 18.51 13.10
N VAL A 253 7.32 19.24 12.83
CA VAL A 253 6.48 19.03 11.64
C VAL A 253 7.29 19.24 10.35
N ASN A 254 8.05 20.33 10.28
CA ASN A 254 8.87 20.66 9.12
C ASN A 254 10.04 19.69 8.96
N ASP A 255 10.61 19.25 10.07
CA ASP A 255 11.68 18.26 10.12
C ASP A 255 11.24 16.91 9.53
N ILE A 256 10.08 16.40 9.94
CA ILE A 256 9.50 15.17 9.37
C ILE A 256 9.26 15.33 7.87
N LEU A 257 8.69 16.46 7.45
CA LEU A 257 8.42 16.73 6.03
C LEU A 257 9.71 16.84 5.20
N LYS A 258 10.76 17.45 5.75
CA LYS A 258 12.06 17.56 5.09
C LYS A 258 12.71 16.18 4.96
N LEU A 259 12.73 15.39 6.04
CA LEU A 259 13.24 14.02 6.05
C LEU A 259 12.50 13.14 5.03
N CYS A 260 11.18 13.27 4.95
CA CYS A 260 10.35 12.46 4.06
C CYS A 260 10.14 13.09 2.68
N SER A 261 10.79 14.21 2.37
CA SER A 261 10.63 14.88 1.06
C SER A 261 11.12 13.98 -0.07
N PHE A 262 10.54 14.16 -1.27
CA PHE A 262 10.99 13.41 -2.45
C PHE A 262 12.49 13.60 -2.67
N ASP A 263 12.96 14.86 -2.66
CA ASP A 263 14.36 15.20 -2.90
C ASP A 263 15.28 14.56 -1.87
N ASN A 264 14.92 14.56 -0.58
CA ASN A 264 15.74 13.89 0.44
C ASN A 264 15.75 12.37 0.20
N LEU A 265 14.57 11.74 0.16
CA LEU A 265 14.47 10.28 0.05
C LEU A 265 15.11 9.75 -1.24
N SER A 266 14.88 10.37 -2.40
CA SER A 266 15.48 9.92 -3.66
C SER A 266 17.00 10.08 -3.72
N ASN A 267 17.57 10.96 -2.87
CA ASN A 267 19.00 11.22 -2.85
C ASN A 267 19.79 10.39 -1.84
N LEU A 268 19.13 9.70 -0.91
CA LEU A 268 19.78 8.80 0.05
C LEU A 268 20.45 7.61 -0.66
N GLU A 269 21.67 7.27 -0.23
CA GLU A 269 22.43 6.16 -0.82
C GLU A 269 21.67 4.83 -0.77
N VAL A 270 20.98 4.53 0.33
CA VAL A 270 20.15 3.32 0.43
C VAL A 270 19.03 3.28 -0.62
N ASN A 271 18.50 4.44 -1.05
CA ASN A 271 17.39 4.50 -2.00
C ASN A 271 17.87 4.54 -3.45
N LYS A 272 19.11 4.98 -3.70
CA LYS A 272 19.78 4.89 -5.00
C LYS A 272 20.31 3.49 -5.27
N ASN A 273 20.90 2.88 -4.23
CA ASN A 273 21.69 1.67 -4.33
C ASN A 273 21.09 0.61 -3.40
N GLY A 274 20.53 -0.45 -3.98
CA GLY A 274 19.94 -1.55 -3.21
C GLY A 274 18.79 -2.21 -3.96
N ARG A 275 18.40 -3.38 -3.46
CA ARG A 275 17.31 -4.17 -4.02
C ARG A 275 16.33 -4.58 -2.92
N PHE A 276 15.06 -4.32 -3.17
CA PHE A 276 13.97 -4.77 -2.35
C PHE A 276 13.57 -6.17 -2.81
N CYS A 277 14.01 -7.17 -2.06
CA CYS A 277 13.70 -8.56 -2.36
C CYS A 277 12.28 -8.91 -1.91
N ILE A 278 11.57 -9.68 -2.74
CA ILE A 278 10.33 -10.35 -2.35
C ILE A 278 10.65 -11.86 -2.22
N PRO A 279 10.96 -12.36 -1.02
CA PRO A 279 11.28 -13.78 -0.77
C PRO A 279 10.21 -14.77 -1.25
N ASN A 280 10.62 -16.02 -1.49
CA ASN A 280 9.80 -17.16 -1.94
C ASN A 280 9.15 -17.01 -3.32
N HIS A 281 9.69 -16.10 -4.13
CA HIS A 281 9.22 -15.79 -5.46
C HIS A 281 10.31 -16.03 -6.52
N GLU A 282 11.05 -17.13 -6.36
CA GLU A 282 12.15 -17.55 -7.25
C GLU A 282 11.69 -17.76 -8.70
N THR A 283 10.39 -17.96 -8.91
CA THR A 283 9.72 -18.17 -10.21
C THR A 283 8.95 -16.95 -10.73
N THR A 284 8.96 -15.80 -10.05
CA THR A 284 8.11 -14.65 -10.42
C THR A 284 8.88 -13.46 -11.02
N LEU A 285 8.12 -12.43 -11.43
CA LEU A 285 8.59 -11.12 -11.92
C LEU A 285 9.70 -10.48 -11.07
N PHE A 286 9.72 -10.75 -9.75
CA PHE A 286 10.65 -10.12 -8.81
C PHE A 286 11.80 -11.02 -8.40
N ARG A 287 12.15 -12.04 -9.20
CA ARG A 287 13.24 -12.99 -8.90
C ARG A 287 14.54 -12.31 -8.48
N GLN A 288 14.87 -11.18 -9.12
CA GLN A 288 16.09 -10.43 -8.82
C GLN A 288 15.87 -9.30 -7.80
N GLY A 289 14.68 -9.14 -7.25
CA GLY A 289 14.27 -7.99 -6.45
C GLY A 289 13.99 -6.73 -7.28
N ILE A 290 13.45 -5.71 -6.63
CA ILE A 290 13.17 -4.40 -7.22
C ILE A 290 14.29 -3.45 -6.86
N ASP A 291 14.97 -2.85 -7.84
CA ASP A 291 15.94 -1.78 -7.55
C ASP A 291 15.26 -0.65 -6.78
N HIS A 292 15.86 -0.20 -5.67
CA HIS A 292 15.28 0.83 -4.82
C HIS A 292 14.97 2.12 -5.60
N ALA A 293 15.84 2.48 -6.56
CA ALA A 293 15.65 3.62 -7.44
C ALA A 293 14.35 3.55 -8.27
N SER A 294 13.78 2.36 -8.48
CA SER A 294 12.51 2.19 -9.20
C SER A 294 11.32 2.78 -8.46
N PHE A 295 11.40 2.98 -7.14
CA PHE A 295 10.36 3.64 -6.35
C PHE A 295 10.36 5.17 -6.50
N PHE A 296 11.47 5.75 -6.99
CA PHE A 296 11.65 7.20 -7.12
C PHE A 296 11.76 7.59 -8.60
N ARG A 297 10.79 8.37 -9.11
CA ARG A 297 10.77 8.81 -10.52
C ARG A 297 10.77 10.32 -10.66
N GLN A 298 9.67 10.97 -10.27
CA GLN A 298 9.53 12.43 -10.34
C GLN A 298 8.85 13.05 -9.11
N GLY A 299 7.97 12.33 -8.42
CA GLY A 299 7.33 12.84 -7.19
C GLY A 299 6.38 14.04 -7.39
N ASN A 300 6.02 14.38 -8.62
CA ASN A 300 5.18 15.54 -8.96
C ASN A 300 3.79 15.11 -9.45
N SER A 301 2.82 16.01 -9.34
CA SER A 301 1.47 15.89 -9.91
C SER A 301 1.42 16.50 -11.32
N GLY A 302 0.55 15.97 -12.18
CA GLY A 302 0.32 16.48 -13.52
C GLY A 302 1.31 16.02 -14.60
N ASP A 303 2.23 15.10 -14.29
CA ASP A 303 3.21 14.61 -15.27
C ASP A 303 2.56 13.80 -16.40
N TRP A 304 1.33 13.31 -16.19
CA TRP A 304 0.56 12.62 -17.23
C TRP A 304 0.41 13.40 -18.55
N VAL A 305 0.46 14.74 -18.50
CA VAL A 305 0.37 15.60 -19.69
C VAL A 305 1.51 15.36 -20.69
N ASN A 306 2.66 14.86 -20.23
CA ASN A 306 3.82 14.56 -21.07
C ASN A 306 3.67 13.24 -21.84
N TYR A 307 2.65 12.43 -21.52
CA TYR A 307 2.48 11.08 -22.06
C TYR A 307 1.14 10.91 -22.79
N PHE A 308 0.10 11.63 -22.34
CA PHE A 308 -1.25 11.39 -22.84
C PHE A 308 -1.52 12.15 -24.13
N THR A 309 -2.03 11.43 -25.13
CA THR A 309 -2.67 12.06 -26.28
C THR A 309 -4.04 12.64 -25.87
N PRO A 310 -4.58 13.62 -26.61
CA PRO A 310 -5.94 14.12 -26.37
C PRO A 310 -7.01 13.02 -26.39
N HIS A 311 -6.82 11.97 -27.18
CA HIS A 311 -7.71 10.82 -27.23
C HIS A 311 -7.65 9.98 -25.94
N MET A 312 -6.46 9.70 -25.42
CA MET A 312 -6.30 8.99 -24.14
C MET A 312 -6.95 9.77 -22.99
N THR A 313 -6.70 11.08 -22.93
CA THR A 313 -7.31 11.96 -21.94
C THR A 313 -8.83 11.87 -21.96
N LYS A 314 -9.46 12.06 -23.14
CA LYS A 314 -10.92 11.97 -23.30
C LYS A 314 -11.47 10.59 -22.94
N ARG A 315 -10.81 9.51 -23.37
CA ARG A 315 -11.25 8.13 -23.09
C ARG A 315 -11.27 7.87 -21.59
N LEU A 316 -10.18 8.20 -20.89
CA LEU A 316 -10.10 7.93 -19.45
C LEU A 316 -11.03 8.86 -18.65
N ASP A 317 -11.17 10.13 -19.04
CA ASP A 317 -12.12 11.06 -18.41
C ASP A 317 -13.55 10.54 -18.52
N HIS A 318 -13.97 10.09 -19.71
CA HIS A 318 -15.30 9.52 -19.92
C HIS A 318 -15.55 8.27 -19.04
N ILE A 319 -14.58 7.35 -18.98
CA ILE A 319 -14.68 6.15 -18.12
C ILE A 319 -14.82 6.56 -16.65
N ILE A 320 -14.00 7.50 -16.18
CA ILE A 320 -14.05 7.96 -14.79
C ILE A 320 -15.40 8.60 -14.49
N GLU A 321 -15.86 9.51 -15.35
CA GLU A 321 -17.15 10.18 -15.21
C GLU A 321 -18.30 9.18 -15.11
N GLU A 322 -18.32 8.16 -15.98
CA GLU A 322 -19.32 7.09 -15.95
C GLU A 322 -19.27 6.31 -14.63
N LYS A 323 -18.07 5.93 -14.17
CA LYS A 323 -17.90 5.09 -12.97
C LYS A 323 -18.19 5.83 -11.66
N ILE A 324 -17.93 7.14 -11.60
CA ILE A 324 -18.20 7.95 -10.41
C ILE A 324 -19.58 8.65 -10.48
N TYR A 325 -20.30 8.52 -11.59
CA TYR A 325 -21.61 9.15 -11.77
C TYR A 325 -22.57 8.78 -10.63
N GLY A 326 -23.24 9.79 -10.07
CA GLY A 326 -24.19 9.59 -8.97
C GLY A 326 -23.57 9.27 -7.61
N THR A 327 -22.25 9.06 -7.51
CA THR A 327 -21.60 8.79 -6.21
C THR A 327 -21.41 10.06 -5.38
N GLY A 328 -21.20 11.22 -6.02
CA GLY A 328 -20.81 12.46 -5.35
C GLY A 328 -19.30 12.62 -5.15
N PHE A 329 -18.51 11.58 -5.46
CA PHE A 329 -17.05 11.62 -5.42
C PHE A 329 -16.47 12.35 -6.65
N LYS A 330 -15.31 13.02 -6.46
CA LYS A 330 -14.52 13.65 -7.52
C LYS A 330 -13.04 13.41 -7.28
N PHE A 331 -12.32 13.14 -8.38
CA PHE A 331 -10.89 12.84 -8.34
C PHE A 331 -9.98 14.04 -8.10
#